data_AF-A0A9J6NZQ9-F1
#
_entry.id   AF-A0A9J6NZQ9-F1
#
_cell.length_a   1.000
_cell.length_b   1.000
_cell.length_c   1.000
_cell.angle_alpha   90.00
_cell.angle_beta   90.00
_cell.angle_gamma   90.00
#
_symmetry.space_group_name_H-M   'P 1'
#
loop_
_entity.id
_entity.type
_entity.pdbx_description
1 polymer ?
#
loop_
_entity_poly.entity_id
_entity_poly.type
_entity_poly.pdbx_seq_one_letter_code
_entity_poly.pdbx_strand_id
1 'polypeptide(L)'
;MMKKINLVEMLVVICVSYTILSLVNAGLALAMGKNTISAMNSFTMVLWTSIGVGILYMHQYFERWSPLVMIIAQYIIAMGLVFGSLLLESQYIELHPMAYRDAFRSFTIPYIIGAAIYYIYIFREAKRQNELLQEIKNKKS
;
A
#
# COMPACT_ATOMS: atom_id res chain seq x y z
N MET A 1 7.58 4.66 -21.40
CA MET A 1 6.74 3.89 -22.34
C MET A 1 5.48 3.56 -21.56
N MET A 2 4.34 4.23 -21.81
CA MET A 2 3.14 4.05 -20.96
C MET A 2 2.65 2.61 -21.06
N LYS A 3 2.80 1.84 -19.98
CA LYS A 3 2.10 0.56 -19.83
C LYS A 3 0.61 0.86 -19.84
N LYS A 4 -0.15 0.21 -20.74
CA LYS A 4 -1.62 0.31 -20.73
C LYS A 4 -2.09 -0.26 -19.39
N ILE A 5 -2.85 0.52 -18.63
CA ILE A 5 -3.52 0.03 -17.42
C ILE A 5 -4.51 -1.05 -17.87
N ASN A 6 -4.22 -2.30 -17.49
CA ASN A 6 -5.12 -3.41 -17.76
C ASN A 6 -6.20 -3.42 -16.66
N LEU A 7 -7.38 -2.91 -17.00
CA LEU A 7 -8.48 -2.74 -16.05
C LEU A 7 -8.90 -4.08 -15.42
N VAL A 8 -8.75 -5.19 -16.15
CA VAL A 8 -9.01 -6.54 -15.65
C VAL A 8 -7.99 -6.92 -14.56
N GLU A 9 -6.70 -6.67 -14.80
CA GLU A 9 -5.67 -6.93 -13.78
C GLU A 9 -5.87 -6.07 -12.54
N MET A 10 -6.25 -4.80 -12.70
CA MET A 10 -6.55 -3.92 -11.58
C MET A 10 -7.72 -4.45 -10.74
N LEU A 11 -8.81 -4.88 -11.37
CA LEU A 11 -9.96 -5.47 -10.69
C LEU A 11 -9.59 -6.77 -9.97
N VAL A 12 -8.80 -7.64 -10.60
CA VAL A 12 -8.32 -8.88 -9.97
C VAL A 12 -7.49 -8.56 -8.72
N VAL A 13 -6.57 -7.60 -8.81
CA VAL A 13 -5.75 -7.19 -7.66
C VAL A 13 -6.61 -6.62 -6.54
N ILE A 14 -7.63 -5.80 -6.85
CA ILE A 14 -8.60 -5.31 -5.85
C ILE A 14 -9.29 -6.47 -5.14
N CYS A 15 -9.83 -7.44 -5.90
CA CYS A 15 -10.53 -8.59 -5.34
C CYS A 15 -9.62 -9.46 -4.44
N VAL A 16 -8.40 -9.72 -4.88
CA VAL A 16 -7.42 -10.51 -4.11
C VAL A 16 -7.03 -9.77 -2.83
N SER A 17 -6.69 -8.48 -2.92
CA SER A 17 -6.36 -7.67 -1.75
C SER A 17 -7.52 -7.56 -0.77
N TYR A 18 -8.75 -7.36 -1.26
CA TYR A 18 -9.96 -7.36 -0.43
C TYR A 18 -10.15 -8.69 0.30
N THR A 19 -9.99 -9.82 -0.41
CA THR A 19 -10.16 -11.15 0.19
C THR A 19 -9.18 -11.36 1.34
N ILE A 20 -7.91 -11.03 1.13
CA ILE A 20 -6.86 -11.15 2.16
C ILE A 20 -7.20 -10.25 3.36
N LEU A 21 -7.52 -8.98 3.13
CA LEU A 21 -7.82 -8.03 4.20
C LEU A 21 -9.09 -8.41 4.98
N SER A 22 -10.12 -8.89 4.28
CA SER A 22 -11.34 -9.39 4.90
C SER A 22 -11.08 -10.62 5.77
N LEU A 23 -10.21 -11.54 5.33
CA LEU A 23 -9.82 -12.71 6.12
C LEU A 23 -9.04 -12.33 7.37
N VAL A 24 -8.09 -11.38 7.26
CA VAL A 24 -7.34 -10.86 8.41
C VAL A 24 -8.28 -10.19 9.41
N ASN A 25 -9.20 -9.35 8.93
CA ASN A 25 -10.16 -8.69 9.77
C ASN A 25 -11.13 -9.67 10.45
N ALA A 26 -11.56 -10.72 9.74
CA ALA A 26 -12.36 -11.80 10.33
C ALA A 26 -11.58 -12.58 11.41
N GLY A 27 -10.31 -12.91 11.16
CA GLY A 27 -9.45 -13.55 12.14
C GLY A 27 -9.23 -12.71 13.40
N LEU A 28 -9.03 -11.40 13.24
CA LEU A 28 -8.93 -10.46 14.36
C LEU A 28 -10.25 -10.34 15.14
N ALA A 29 -11.39 -10.28 14.45
CA ALA A 29 -12.70 -10.27 15.08
C ALA A 29 -12.92 -11.53 15.93
N LEU A 30 -12.59 -12.70 15.41
CA LEU A 30 -12.66 -13.97 16.14
C LEU A 30 -11.72 -13.97 17.36
N ALA A 31 -10.48 -13.48 17.22
CA ALA A 31 -9.52 -13.39 18.33
C ALA A 31 -9.99 -12.44 19.45
N MET A 32 -10.77 -11.41 19.09
CA MET A 32 -11.39 -10.47 20.04
C MET A 32 -12.76 -10.94 20.57
N GLY A 33 -13.21 -12.15 20.21
CA GLY A 33 -14.50 -12.70 20.65
C GLY A 33 -15.73 -12.07 19.97
N LYS A 34 -15.56 -11.37 18.85
CA LYS A 34 -16.66 -10.81 18.04
C LYS A 34 -17.12 -11.84 17.02
N ASN A 35 -18.40 -12.20 17.07
CA ASN A 35 -19.00 -13.21 16.18
C ASN A 35 -19.63 -12.64 14.90
N THR A 36 -19.67 -11.31 14.76
CA THR A 36 -20.29 -10.65 13.60
C THR A 36 -19.40 -9.55 13.03
N ILE A 37 -19.25 -9.57 11.70
CA ILE A 37 -18.63 -8.49 10.94
C ILE A 37 -19.78 -7.70 10.33
N SER A 38 -19.82 -6.39 10.60
CA SER A 38 -20.83 -5.51 10.03
C SER A 38 -20.71 -5.46 8.50
N ALA A 39 -21.83 -5.55 7.78
CA ALA A 39 -21.87 -5.39 6.33
C ALA A 39 -21.29 -4.03 5.88
N MET A 40 -21.45 -3.00 6.73
CA MET A 40 -20.88 -1.68 6.50
C MET A 40 -19.35 -1.73 6.51
N ASN A 41 -18.76 -2.50 7.43
CA ASN A 41 -17.31 -2.67 7.52
C ASN A 41 -16.73 -3.37 6.28
N SER A 42 -17.44 -4.38 5.75
CA SER A 42 -17.05 -5.06 4.51
C SER A 42 -17.11 -4.12 3.30
N PHE A 43 -18.16 -3.30 3.19
CA PHE A 43 -18.29 -2.33 2.11
C PHE A 43 -17.19 -1.26 2.17
N THR A 44 -16.94 -0.73 3.37
CA THR A 44 -15.84 0.20 3.62
C THR A 44 -14.50 -0.43 3.21
N MET A 45 -14.20 -1.67 3.61
CA MET A 45 -12.98 -2.36 3.18
C MET A 45 -12.84 -2.47 1.66
N VAL A 46 -13.89 -2.82 0.91
CA VAL A 46 -13.83 -2.85 -0.57
C VAL A 46 -13.47 -1.47 -1.13
N LEU A 47 -14.09 -0.40 -0.63
CA LEU A 47 -13.77 0.97 -1.06
C LEU A 47 -12.31 1.32 -0.81
N TRP A 48 -11.80 1.03 0.39
CA TRP A 48 -10.40 1.26 0.75
C TRP A 48 -9.42 0.49 -0.10
N THR A 49 -9.69 -0.78 -0.37
CA THR A 49 -8.84 -1.60 -1.26
C THR A 49 -8.85 -1.09 -2.69
N SER A 50 -10.00 -0.65 -3.20
CA SER A 50 -10.11 -0.07 -4.53
C SER A 50 -9.27 1.20 -4.67
N ILE A 51 -9.34 2.07 -3.67
CA ILE A 51 -8.53 3.29 -3.58
C ILE A 51 -7.04 2.94 -3.50
N GLY A 52 -6.65 2.04 -2.60
CA GLY A 52 -5.26 1.64 -2.41
C GLY A 52 -4.63 1.04 -3.67
N VAL A 53 -5.33 0.13 -4.35
CA VAL A 53 -4.87 -0.46 -5.62
C VAL A 53 -4.85 0.59 -6.73
N GLY A 54 -5.81 1.51 -6.77
CA GLY A 54 -5.79 2.65 -7.70
C GLY A 54 -4.52 3.50 -7.56
N ILE A 55 -4.11 3.84 -6.34
CA ILE A 55 -2.85 4.57 -6.07
C ILE A 55 -1.63 3.75 -6.50
N LEU A 56 -1.64 2.44 -6.25
CA LEU A 56 -0.56 1.56 -6.69
C LEU A 56 -0.43 1.52 -8.21
N TYR A 57 -1.54 1.53 -8.95
CA TYR A 57 -1.51 1.63 -10.41
C TYR A 57 -1.08 3.02 -10.90
N MET A 58 -1.31 4.08 -10.11
CA MET A 58 -0.77 5.42 -10.41
C MET A 58 0.77 5.48 -10.36
N HIS A 59 1.45 4.49 -9.77
CA HIS A 59 2.91 4.35 -9.76
C HIS A 59 3.55 4.57 -11.14
N GLN A 60 2.92 4.07 -12.21
CA GLN A 60 3.45 4.14 -13.58
C GLN A 60 3.58 5.58 -14.11
N TYR A 61 2.84 6.53 -13.56
CA TYR A 61 2.96 7.94 -13.94
C TYR A 61 4.20 8.62 -13.33
N PHE A 62 4.81 8.01 -12.31
CA PHE A 62 5.97 8.54 -11.61
C PHE A 62 7.29 7.85 -11.99
N GLU A 63 7.32 7.05 -13.08
CA GLU A 63 8.54 6.37 -13.57
C GLU A 63 9.74 7.31 -13.81
N ARG A 64 9.50 8.62 -13.96
CA ARG A 64 10.53 9.62 -14.19
C ARG A 64 11.20 10.13 -12.91
N TRP A 65 10.66 9.80 -11.74
CA TRP A 65 11.10 10.30 -10.44
C TRP A 65 11.97 9.26 -9.73
N SER A 66 12.84 9.71 -8.82
CA SER A 66 13.62 8.78 -7.99
C SER A 66 12.67 7.85 -7.21
N PRO A 67 12.97 6.54 -7.11
CA PRO A 67 12.14 5.57 -6.40
C PRO A 67 11.78 6.00 -4.96
N LEU A 68 12.68 6.72 -4.29
CA LEU A 68 12.46 7.26 -2.95
C LEU A 68 11.35 8.33 -2.92
N VAL A 69 11.38 9.27 -3.89
CA VAL A 69 10.41 10.37 -3.96
C VAL A 69 9.02 9.82 -4.25
N MET A 70 8.94 8.80 -5.09
CA MET A 70 7.71 8.14 -5.46
C MET A 70 7.06 7.38 -4.29
N ILE A 71 7.86 6.65 -3.49
CA ILE A 71 7.39 6.04 -2.24
C ILE A 71 6.81 7.12 -1.32
N ILE A 72 7.56 8.18 -1.05
CA ILE A 72 7.09 9.29 -0.21
C ILE A 72 5.78 9.90 -0.76
N ALA A 73 5.68 10.12 -2.07
CA ALA A 73 4.48 10.65 -2.70
C ALA A 73 3.27 9.71 -2.53
N GLN A 74 3.46 8.41 -2.75
CA GLN A 74 2.41 7.41 -2.53
C GLN A 74 1.95 7.36 -1.08
N TYR A 75 2.88 7.47 -0.13
CA TYR A 75 2.54 7.55 1.30
C TYR A 75 1.68 8.78 1.60
N ILE A 76 2.07 9.96 1.12
CA ILE A 76 1.34 11.21 1.36
C ILE A 76 -0.07 11.12 0.75
N ILE A 77 -0.20 10.63 -0.47
CA ILE A 77 -1.50 10.48 -1.14
C ILE A 77 -2.37 9.47 -0.37
N ALA A 78 -1.82 8.31 -0.02
CA ALA A 78 -2.57 7.28 0.70
C ALA A 78 -2.99 7.77 2.10
N MET A 79 -2.11 8.40 2.86
CA MET A 79 -2.44 9.01 4.15
C MET A 79 -3.46 10.13 4.02
N GLY A 80 -3.36 10.95 2.99
CA GLY A 80 -4.33 12.01 2.70
C GLY A 80 -5.72 11.43 2.44
N LEU A 81 -5.81 10.34 1.68
CA LEU A 81 -7.07 9.62 1.47
C LEU A 81 -7.56 8.94 2.75
N VAL A 82 -6.65 8.44 3.58
CA VAL A 82 -6.99 7.84 4.87
C VAL A 82 -7.63 8.84 5.83
N PHE A 83 -7.06 10.03 5.93
CA PHE A 83 -7.65 11.08 6.75
C PHE A 83 -8.89 11.70 6.08
N GLY A 84 -8.90 11.80 4.75
CA GLY A 84 -10.05 12.29 4.00
C GLY A 84 -11.30 11.44 4.20
N SER A 85 -11.18 10.11 4.19
CA SER A 85 -12.30 9.23 4.46
C SER A 85 -12.77 9.29 5.92
N LEU A 86 -11.85 9.39 6.89
CA LEU A 86 -12.22 9.61 8.31
C LEU A 86 -12.96 10.94 8.51
N LEU A 87 -12.56 11.99 7.77
CA LEU A 87 -13.27 13.27 7.77
C LEU A 87 -14.68 13.12 7.20
N LEU A 88 -14.85 12.38 6.10
CA LEU A 88 -16.16 12.10 5.53
C LEU A 88 -17.01 11.26 6.49
N GLU A 89 -16.44 10.22 7.10
CA GLU A 89 -17.14 9.38 8.10
C GLU A 89 -17.56 10.18 9.33
N SER A 90 -16.76 11.19 9.74
CA SER A 90 -17.08 12.05 10.88
C SER A 90 -18.33 12.92 10.71
N GLN A 91 -18.79 13.09 9.47
CA GLN A 91 -20.05 13.78 9.19
C GLN A 91 -21.29 12.88 9.44
N TYR A 92 -21.11 11.56 9.47
CA TYR A 92 -22.20 10.59 9.59
C TYR A 92 -22.17 9.80 10.90
N ILE A 93 -21.00 9.60 11.50
CA ILE A 93 -20.80 8.77 12.69
C ILE A 93 -19.86 9.47 13.66
N GLU A 94 -20.10 9.32 14.97
CA GLU A 94 -19.18 9.80 16.00
C GLU A 94 -17.89 8.96 15.99
N LEU A 95 -16.79 9.54 15.51
CA LEU A 95 -15.49 8.87 15.53
C LEU A 95 -14.93 8.82 16.94
N HIS A 96 -14.27 7.71 17.25
CA HIS A 96 -13.48 7.60 18.46
C HIS A 96 -12.42 8.73 18.51
N PRO A 97 -12.17 9.38 19.65
CA PRO A 97 -11.24 10.52 19.74
C PRO A 97 -9.80 10.19 19.34
N MET A 98 -9.43 8.90 19.30
CA MET A 98 -8.13 8.43 18.82
C MET A 98 -8.14 7.84 17.40
N ALA A 99 -9.26 7.88 16.68
CA ALA A 99 -9.42 7.24 15.36
C ALA A 99 -8.35 7.69 14.34
N TYR A 100 -8.04 8.99 14.28
CA TYR A 100 -6.99 9.52 13.41
C TYR A 100 -5.60 9.00 13.76
N ARG A 101 -5.29 8.91 15.06
CA ARG A 101 -4.00 8.40 15.56
C ARG A 101 -3.86 6.90 15.31
N ASP A 102 -4.94 6.15 15.51
CA ASP A 102 -4.95 4.70 15.31
C ASP A 102 -4.84 4.36 13.83
N ALA A 103 -5.52 5.12 12.95
CA ALA A 103 -5.37 5.00 11.51
C ALA A 103 -3.96 5.37 11.03
N PHE A 104 -3.40 6.47 11.53
CA PHE A 104 -2.02 6.86 11.23
C PHE A 104 -1.05 5.75 11.59
N ARG A 105 -1.11 5.22 12.82
CA ARG A 105 -0.20 4.18 13.28
C ARG A 105 -0.36 2.89 12.49
N SER A 106 -1.60 2.48 12.25
CA SER A 106 -1.93 1.25 11.52
C SER A 106 -1.50 1.29 10.06
N PHE A 107 -1.49 2.47 9.43
CA PHE A 107 -1.01 2.63 8.05
C PHE A 107 0.52 2.83 7.98
N THR A 108 1.07 3.65 8.88
CA THR A 108 2.49 4.03 8.88
C THR A 108 3.40 2.87 9.21
N ILE A 109 3.04 2.01 10.18
CA ILE A 109 3.91 0.90 10.60
C ILE A 109 4.15 -0.10 9.45
N PRO A 110 3.12 -0.67 8.80
CA PRO A 110 3.32 -1.56 7.65
C PRO A 110 4.03 -0.85 6.50
N TYR A 111 3.74 0.43 6.28
CA TYR A 111 4.36 1.21 5.21
C TYR A 111 5.87 1.35 5.39
N ILE A 112 6.32 1.73 6.59
CA ILE A 112 7.76 1.85 6.92
C ILE A 112 8.46 0.50 6.75
N ILE A 113 7.83 -0.59 7.19
CA ILE A 113 8.38 -1.95 7.02
C ILE A 113 8.57 -2.27 5.54
N GLY A 114 7.54 -2.01 4.71
CA GLY A 114 7.61 -2.20 3.26
C GLY A 114 8.71 -1.37 2.60
N ALA A 115 8.81 -0.09 2.95
CA ALA A 115 9.84 0.81 2.45
C ALA A 115 11.26 0.36 2.85
N ALA A 116 11.46 -0.13 4.08
CA ALA A 116 12.74 -0.65 4.55
C ALA A 116 13.16 -1.90 3.76
N ILE A 117 12.25 -2.85 3.56
CA ILE A 117 12.51 -4.07 2.77
C ILE A 117 12.89 -3.69 1.32
N TYR A 118 12.14 -2.77 0.72
CA TYR A 118 12.41 -2.28 -0.62
C TYR A 118 13.81 -1.65 -0.74
N TYR A 119 14.19 -0.80 0.23
CA TYR A 119 15.51 -0.17 0.23
C TYR A 119 16.65 -1.18 0.34
N ILE A 120 16.48 -2.20 1.21
CA ILE A 120 17.45 -3.31 1.33
C ILE A 120 17.59 -4.06 0.01
N TYR A 121 16.49 -4.32 -0.68
CA TYR A 121 16.50 -4.98 -1.98
C TYR A 121 17.26 -4.16 -3.03
N ILE A 122 16.95 -2.87 -3.17
CA ILE A 122 17.66 -1.97 -4.10
C ILE A 122 19.15 -1.93 -3.80
N PHE A 123 19.53 -1.80 -2.53
CA PHE A 123 20.94 -1.72 -2.16
C PHE A 123 21.71 -2.99 -2.56
N ARG A 124 21.10 -4.16 -2.37
CA ARG A 124 21.67 -5.45 -2.81
C ARG A 124 21.77 -5.53 -4.33
N GLU A 125 20.74 -5.07 -5.04
CA GLU A 125 20.74 -5.08 -6.50
C GLU A 125 21.81 -4.15 -7.09
N ALA A 126 21.93 -2.93 -6.56
CA ALA A 126 22.98 -1.99 -6.95
C ALA A 126 24.39 -2.56 -6.69
N LYS A 127 24.60 -3.24 -5.56
CA LYS A 127 25.87 -3.91 -5.27
C LYS A 127 26.17 -5.02 -6.29
N ARG A 128 25.19 -5.87 -6.59
CA ARG A 128 25.33 -6.95 -7.57
C ARG A 128 25.62 -6.43 -8.97
N GLN A 129 24.96 -5.35 -9.40
CA GLN A 129 25.22 -4.73 -10.69
C GLN A 129 26.66 -4.17 -10.78
N ASN A 130 27.16 -3.55 -9.71
CA ASN A 130 28.54 -3.07 -9.66
C ASN A 130 29.57 -4.20 -9.71
N GLU A 131 29.33 -5.32 -9.03
CA GLU A 131 30.19 -6.51 -9.09
C GLU A 131 30.26 -7.09 -10.52
N LEU A 132 29.11 -7.23 -11.19
CA LEU A 132 29.05 -7.69 -12.58
C LEU A 132 29.79 -6.75 -13.55
N LEU A 133 29.70 -5.43 -13.36
CA LEU A 133 30.44 -4.45 -14.16
C LEU A 133 31.95 -4.57 -13.96
N GLN A 134 32.41 -4.83 -12.74
CA GLN A 134 33.83 -5.03 -12.45
C GLN A 134 34.36 -6.33 -13.08
N GLU A 135 33.59 -7.42 -13.04
CA GLU A 135 33.97 -8.68 -13.71
C GLU A 135 34.12 -8.51 -15.23
N ILE A 136 33.18 -7.80 -15.87
CA ILE A 136 33.25 -7.52 -17.32
C ILE A 136 34.48 -6.66 -17.64
N LYS A 137 34.76 -5.64 -16.81
CA LYS A 137 35.92 -4.76 -17.00
C LYS A 137 37.25 -5.53 -16.84
N ASN A 138 37.35 -6.42 -15.87
CA ASN A 138 38.53 -7.25 -15.64
C ASN A 138 38.71 -8.36 -16.69
N LYS A 139 37.63 -8.91 -17.28
CA LYS A 139 37.72 -9.91 -18.37
C LYS A 139 38.15 -9.32 -19.72
N LYS A 140 38.05 -8.01 -19.89
CA LYS A 140 38.34 -7.31 -21.16
C LYS A 140 39.74 -6.66 -21.17
N SER A 141 40.46 -6.72 -20.06
CA SER A 141 41.88 -6.34 -19.91
C SER A 141 42.75 -7.58 -19.90
#